data_AF-A0A820GJW4-F1
#
_entry.id   AF-A0A820GJW4-F1
#
_cell.length_a   1.000
_cell.length_b   1.000
_cell.length_c   1.000
_cell.angle_alpha   90.00
_cell.angle_beta   90.00
_cell.angle_gamma   90.00
#
_symmetry.space_group_name_H-M   'P 1'
#
loop_
_entity.id
_entity.type
_entity.pdbx_description
1 polymer ?
#
loop_
_entity_poly.entity_id
_entity_poly.type
_entity_poly.pdbx_seq_one_letter_code
_entity_poly.pdbx_strand_id
1 'polypeptide(L)'
;MITYLSGHSLPGIPQNAVPPKKKDEATKQYLWQHRLLLLFLKTQGSCTAFIRPEFLLPPDLYKVYAQMRDNALSPSLPADQKDTEFAHERTKPLHLSNEVFEAVSKKSWIDVLMQILKTLVLGRVTPRSYEQLGIPDRTQPMPDINTDPVSSNIYGISERILLTWLNYCYSNYRERVWAHREQ
;
A
#
# COMPACT_ATOMS: atom_id res chain seq x y z
N MET A 1 -0.48 9.86 9.25
CA MET A 1 0.38 9.43 8.11
C MET A 1 -0.30 9.68 6.76
N ILE A 2 -1.42 9.01 6.44
CA ILE A 2 -2.04 9.13 5.12
C ILE A 2 -2.38 10.58 4.76
N THR A 3 -3.05 11.35 5.63
CA THR A 3 -3.34 12.78 5.39
C THR A 3 -2.09 13.61 5.07
N TYR A 4 -0.97 13.33 5.74
CA TYR A 4 0.29 14.00 5.48
C TYR A 4 0.86 13.60 4.11
N LEU A 5 0.77 12.32 3.76
CA LEU A 5 1.26 11.78 2.49
C LEU A 5 0.32 12.04 1.31
N SER A 6 -0.97 12.30 1.48
CA SER A 6 -1.89 12.58 0.38
C SER A 6 -2.25 14.06 0.26
N GLY A 7 -2.02 14.86 1.31
CA GLY A 7 -2.53 16.23 1.43
C GLY A 7 -4.04 16.29 1.67
N HIS A 8 -4.72 15.14 1.74
CA HIS A 8 -6.17 15.04 1.88
C HIS A 8 -6.57 14.07 2.99
N SER A 9 -7.57 14.45 3.78
CA SER A 9 -8.18 13.56 4.76
C SER A 9 -8.87 12.40 4.05
N LEU A 10 -8.78 11.20 4.63
CA LEU A 10 -9.51 10.03 4.13
C LEU A 10 -11.02 10.31 4.24
N PRO A 11 -11.76 10.32 3.11
CA PRO A 11 -13.20 10.57 3.14
C PRO A 11 -13.90 9.49 3.96
N GLY A 12 -14.78 9.93 4.86
CA GLY A 12 -15.59 9.03 5.66
C GLY A 12 -14.97 8.57 6.99
N ILE A 13 -13.67 8.76 7.25
CA ILE A 13 -13.08 8.39 8.56
C ILE A 13 -13.07 9.60 9.51
N PRO A 14 -13.78 9.54 10.65
CA PRO A 14 -13.70 10.60 11.66
C PRO A 14 -12.30 10.65 12.28
N GLN A 15 -11.65 11.82 12.22
CA GLN A 15 -10.27 12.01 12.69
C GLN A 15 -10.11 11.88 14.21
N ASN A 16 -11.19 12.10 14.98
CA ASN A 16 -11.21 12.07 16.44
C ASN A 16 -12.20 11.03 16.99
N ALA A 17 -12.34 9.90 16.29
CA ALA A 17 -13.23 8.84 16.74
C ALA A 17 -12.76 8.26 18.09
N VAL A 18 -13.64 8.25 19.09
CA VAL A 18 -13.37 7.56 20.36
C VAL A 18 -13.31 6.06 20.09
N PRO A 19 -12.27 5.34 20.57
CA PRO A 19 -12.19 3.90 20.39
C PRO A 19 -13.36 3.21 21.10
N PRO A 20 -14.03 2.22 20.46
CA PRO A 20 -15.14 1.51 21.10
C PRO A 20 -14.67 0.74 22.33
N LYS A 21 -15.50 0.73 23.37
CA LYS A 21 -15.21 -0.03 24.61
C LYS A 21 -15.39 -1.54 24.42
N LYS A 22 -16.32 -1.95 23.55
CA LYS A 22 -16.58 -3.36 23.27
C LYS A 22 -15.71 -3.84 22.11
N LYS A 23 -15.09 -5.02 22.28
CA LYS A 23 -14.25 -5.65 21.25
C LYS A 23 -15.00 -5.88 19.94
N ASP A 24 -16.29 -6.16 20.03
CA ASP A 24 -17.15 -6.41 18.87
C ASP A 24 -17.35 -5.17 17.99
N GLU A 25 -17.70 -4.06 18.63
CA GLU A 25 -17.87 -2.76 17.98
C GLU A 25 -16.52 -2.25 17.45
N ALA A 26 -15.44 -2.42 18.23
CA ALA A 26 -14.08 -2.13 17.80
C ALA A 26 -13.72 -2.90 16.53
N THR A 27 -13.92 -4.21 16.52
CA THR A 27 -13.61 -5.07 15.36
C THR A 27 -14.30 -4.58 14.09
N LYS A 28 -15.60 -4.26 14.17
CA LYS A 28 -16.37 -3.72 13.03
C LYS A 28 -15.83 -2.37 12.57
N GLN A 29 -15.52 -1.48 13.51
CA GLN A 29 -14.98 -0.16 13.19
C GLN A 29 -13.60 -0.25 12.52
N TYR A 30 -12.66 -1.01 13.08
CA TYR A 30 -11.32 -1.19 12.50
C TYR A 30 -11.40 -1.82 11.12
N LEU A 31 -12.23 -2.86 10.95
CA LEU A 31 -12.41 -3.50 9.65
C LEU A 31 -12.97 -2.53 8.60
N TRP A 32 -13.92 -1.68 8.98
CA TRP A 32 -14.45 -0.63 8.11
C TRP A 32 -13.40 0.42 7.76
N GLN A 33 -12.61 0.90 8.73
CA GLN A 33 -11.51 1.84 8.49
C GLN A 33 -10.47 1.26 7.53
N HIS A 34 -10.11 -0.02 7.70
CA HIS A 34 -9.16 -0.72 6.83
C HIS A 34 -9.70 -0.88 5.41
N ARG A 35 -11.00 -1.18 5.25
CA ARG A 35 -11.65 -1.22 3.94
C ARG A 35 -11.63 0.15 3.26
N LEU A 36 -11.94 1.22 3.98
CA LEU A 36 -11.87 2.58 3.45
C LEU A 36 -10.45 2.97 3.05
N LEU A 37 -9.45 2.59 3.85
CA LEU A 37 -8.04 2.79 3.51
C LEU A 37 -7.67 2.08 2.22
N LEU A 38 -8.00 0.79 2.08
CA LEU A 38 -7.68 0.01 0.88
C LEU A 38 -8.44 0.54 -0.35
N LEU A 39 -9.69 0.98 -0.18
CA LEU A 39 -10.46 1.60 -1.24
C LEU A 39 -9.86 2.94 -1.67
N PHE A 40 -9.47 3.79 -0.72
CA PHE A 40 -8.78 5.04 -1.02
C PHE A 40 -7.48 4.79 -1.79
N LEU A 41 -6.65 3.87 -1.33
CA LEU A 41 -5.42 3.54 -2.05
C LEU A 41 -5.73 3.02 -3.45
N LYS A 42 -6.81 2.25 -3.64
CA LYS A 42 -7.24 1.78 -4.96
C LYS A 42 -7.60 2.94 -5.89
N THR A 43 -8.25 3.99 -5.40
CA THR A 43 -8.54 5.19 -6.22
C THR A 43 -7.28 5.97 -6.59
N GLN A 44 -6.20 5.83 -5.82
CA GLN A 44 -4.87 6.38 -6.13
C GLN A 44 -4.04 5.47 -7.06
N GLY A 45 -4.62 4.40 -7.61
CA GLY A 45 -3.96 3.50 -8.55
C GLY A 45 -3.16 2.36 -7.91
N SER A 46 -3.36 2.09 -6.62
CA SER A 46 -2.68 0.95 -5.96
C SER A 46 -3.30 -0.39 -6.33
N CYS A 47 -2.47 -1.44 -6.30
CA CYS A 47 -2.94 -2.81 -6.40
C CYS A 47 -3.22 -3.35 -4.99
N THR A 48 -4.46 -3.23 -4.50
CA THR A 48 -4.87 -3.70 -3.17
C THR A 48 -5.83 -4.90 -3.22
N ALA A 49 -6.16 -5.41 -4.41
CA ALA A 49 -7.15 -6.47 -4.57
C ALA A 49 -6.81 -7.78 -3.83
N PHE A 50 -5.52 -8.06 -3.64
CA PHE A 50 -5.03 -9.25 -2.93
C PHE A 50 -4.93 -9.06 -1.42
N ILE A 51 -5.08 -7.84 -0.91
CA ILE A 51 -4.96 -7.52 0.51
C ILE A 51 -6.32 -7.65 1.16
N ARG A 52 -6.46 -8.60 2.08
CA ARG A 52 -7.70 -8.79 2.83
C ARG A 52 -7.71 -7.92 4.09
N PRO A 53 -8.77 -7.14 4.33
CA PRO A 53 -8.82 -6.19 5.44
C PRO A 53 -8.83 -6.87 6.81
N GLU A 54 -9.32 -8.12 6.92
CA GLU A 54 -9.27 -8.89 8.17
C GLU A 54 -7.85 -9.15 8.68
N PHE A 55 -6.85 -9.22 7.80
CA PHE A 55 -5.46 -9.46 8.20
C PHE A 55 -4.74 -8.22 8.70
N LEU A 56 -5.36 -7.06 8.54
CA LEU A 56 -4.88 -5.80 9.09
C LEU A 56 -5.38 -5.58 10.53
N LEU A 57 -6.25 -6.47 11.05
CA LEU A 57 -6.73 -6.41 12.43
C LEU A 57 -5.65 -6.83 13.43
N PRO A 58 -5.67 -6.29 14.66
CA PRO A 58 -4.90 -6.85 15.77
C PRO A 58 -5.30 -8.32 16.06
N PRO A 59 -4.38 -9.16 16.57
CA PRO A 59 -4.65 -10.58 16.84
C PRO A 59 -5.89 -10.85 17.69
N ASP A 60 -6.12 -10.01 18.71
CA ASP A 60 -7.28 -10.13 19.60
C ASP A 60 -8.61 -9.87 18.88
N LEU A 61 -8.64 -8.87 18.00
CA LEU A 61 -9.83 -8.50 17.23
C LEU A 61 -10.06 -9.47 16.06
N TYR A 62 -8.98 -10.05 15.51
CA TYR A 62 -9.08 -11.08 14.49
C TYR A 62 -9.82 -12.33 15.00
N LYS A 63 -9.51 -12.78 16.22
CA LYS A 63 -10.22 -13.91 16.84
C LYS A 63 -11.72 -13.64 17.01
N VAL A 64 -12.05 -12.43 17.48
CA VAL A 64 -13.43 -11.97 17.60
C VAL A 64 -14.11 -11.93 16.23
N TYR A 65 -13.42 -11.41 15.20
CA TYR A 65 -13.93 -11.39 13.82
C TYR A 65 -14.19 -12.80 13.27
N ALA A 66 -13.27 -13.73 13.48
CA ALA A 66 -13.42 -15.13 13.04
C ALA A 66 -14.67 -15.76 13.67
N GLN A 67 -14.84 -15.60 15.00
CA GLN A 67 -16.02 -16.09 15.72
C GLN A 67 -17.32 -15.44 15.25
N MET A 68 -17.35 -14.12 15.04
CA MET A 68 -18.52 -13.42 14.51
C MET A 68 -18.93 -13.93 13.12
N ARG A 69 -17.94 -14.16 12.27
CA ARG A 69 -18.15 -14.63 10.91
C ARG A 69 -18.66 -16.06 10.90
N ASP A 70 -18.10 -16.93 11.75
CA ASP A 70 -18.53 -18.31 11.89
C ASP A 70 -19.97 -18.40 12.46
N ASN A 71 -20.31 -17.55 13.44
CA ASN A 71 -21.68 -17.41 13.94
C ASN A 71 -22.66 -16.95 12.86
N ALA A 72 -22.24 -16.02 11.98
CA ALA A 72 -23.05 -15.54 10.86
C ALA A 72 -23.16 -16.57 9.71
N LEU A 73 -22.26 -17.53 9.64
CA LEU A 73 -22.26 -18.65 8.67
C LEU A 73 -23.01 -19.89 9.18
N SER A 74 -23.39 -19.93 10.47
CA SER A 74 -24.26 -20.97 11.02
C SER A 74 -25.67 -20.89 10.37
N PRO A 75 -26.32 -22.03 10.09
CA PRO A 75 -27.25 -22.14 8.97
C PRO A 75 -28.61 -21.52 9.26
N SER A 76 -28.88 -20.38 8.63
CA SER A 76 -30.25 -19.89 8.39
C SER A 76 -30.48 -19.45 6.94
N LEU A 77 -29.76 -20.02 5.97
CA LEU A 77 -29.99 -19.76 4.55
C LEU A 77 -30.30 -21.05 3.76
N PRO A 78 -31.38 -21.06 2.95
CA PRO A 78 -31.83 -22.22 2.18
C PRO A 78 -30.82 -22.64 1.10
N ALA A 79 -30.87 -23.91 0.73
CA ALA A 79 -29.81 -24.69 0.08
C ALA A 79 -29.46 -24.33 -1.38
N ASP A 80 -30.03 -23.29 -1.98
CA ASP A 80 -30.10 -23.14 -3.45
C ASP A 80 -29.03 -22.24 -4.12
N GLN A 81 -27.98 -21.79 -3.42
CA GLN A 81 -26.96 -20.91 -4.03
C GLN A 81 -25.51 -21.25 -3.65
N LYS A 82 -25.13 -22.53 -3.67
CA LYS A 82 -23.77 -22.97 -3.31
C LYS A 82 -22.77 -23.06 -4.47
N ASP A 83 -23.19 -22.85 -5.72
CA ASP A 83 -22.35 -23.12 -6.90
C ASP A 83 -21.76 -21.85 -7.54
N THR A 84 -21.01 -21.07 -6.76
CA THR A 84 -20.03 -20.13 -7.33
C THR A 84 -18.71 -20.26 -6.57
N GLU A 85 -17.58 -20.40 -7.29
CA GLU A 85 -16.23 -20.49 -6.70
C GLU A 85 -15.94 -19.36 -5.71
N PHE A 86 -16.51 -18.17 -5.93
CA PHE A 86 -16.44 -17.01 -5.03
C PHE A 86 -17.12 -17.23 -3.66
N ALA A 87 -18.11 -18.12 -3.56
CA ALA A 87 -18.75 -18.50 -2.29
C ALA A 87 -17.89 -19.52 -1.51
N HIS A 88 -17.07 -20.31 -2.21
CA HIS A 88 -16.21 -21.33 -1.61
C HIS A 88 -15.02 -20.74 -0.84
N GLU A 89 -14.53 -19.57 -1.24
CA GLU A 89 -13.45 -18.88 -0.52
C GLU A 89 -13.96 -18.16 0.74
N ARG A 90 -15.24 -17.74 0.75
CA ARG A 90 -15.89 -17.15 1.93
C ARG A 90 -16.27 -18.18 3.00
N THR A 91 -16.35 -19.47 2.63
CA THR A 91 -16.80 -20.58 3.50
C THR A 91 -15.67 -21.33 4.20
N LYS A 92 -14.40 -21.06 3.89
CA LYS A 92 -13.29 -21.64 4.66
C LYS A 92 -13.22 -21.02 6.06
N PRO A 93 -13.08 -21.82 7.14
CA PRO A 93 -12.94 -21.30 8.49
C PRO A 93 -11.69 -20.41 8.58
N LEU A 94 -11.83 -19.22 9.17
CA LEU A 94 -10.76 -18.23 9.32
C LEU A 94 -9.88 -18.54 10.55
N HIS A 95 -9.81 -19.81 10.96
CA HIS A 95 -9.07 -20.22 12.13
C HIS A 95 -7.62 -20.50 11.76
N LEU A 96 -6.85 -19.42 11.59
CA LEU A 96 -5.40 -19.52 11.47
C LEU A 96 -4.77 -19.70 12.86
N SER A 97 -3.67 -20.46 12.93
CA SER A 97 -2.83 -20.46 14.13
C SER A 97 -2.26 -19.05 14.36
N ASN A 98 -1.91 -18.72 15.60
CA ASN A 98 -1.38 -17.38 15.92
C ASN A 98 -0.14 -17.04 15.08
N GLU A 99 0.76 -18.02 14.88
CA GLU A 99 1.99 -17.86 14.10
C GLU A 99 1.72 -17.57 12.62
N VAL A 100 0.79 -18.34 12.01
CA VAL A 100 0.42 -18.15 10.61
C VAL A 100 -0.31 -16.83 10.42
N PHE A 101 -1.22 -16.48 11.34
CA PHE A 101 -1.89 -15.19 11.31
C PHE A 101 -0.89 -14.03 11.39
N GLU A 102 0.08 -14.11 12.30
CA GLU A 102 1.09 -13.06 12.46
C GLU A 102 1.93 -12.89 11.19
N ALA A 103 2.36 -13.99 10.56
CA ALA A 103 3.09 -13.94 9.29
C ALA A 103 2.26 -13.29 8.17
N VAL A 104 0.99 -13.69 8.02
CA VAL A 104 0.08 -13.14 7.01
C VAL A 104 -0.27 -11.68 7.29
N SER A 105 -0.46 -11.31 8.55
CA SER A 105 -0.75 -9.94 8.98
C SER A 105 0.43 -9.02 8.70
N LYS A 106 1.66 -9.43 9.07
CA LYS A 106 2.89 -8.70 8.74
C LYS A 106 3.03 -8.49 7.23
N LYS A 107 2.86 -9.56 6.44
CA LYS A 107 2.90 -9.47 4.97
C LYS A 107 1.86 -8.48 4.45
N SER A 108 0.63 -8.56 4.93
CA SER A 108 -0.46 -7.67 4.51
C SER A 108 -0.14 -6.20 4.82
N TRP A 109 0.40 -5.90 6.01
CA TRP A 109 0.82 -4.55 6.38
C TRP A 109 2.00 -4.02 5.54
N ILE A 110 2.98 -4.88 5.26
CA ILE A 110 4.10 -4.55 4.36
C ILE A 110 3.57 -4.23 2.96
N ASP A 111 2.67 -5.05 2.43
CA ASP A 111 2.07 -4.83 1.12
C ASP A 111 1.29 -3.50 1.08
N VAL A 112 0.53 -3.17 2.13
CA VAL A 112 -0.14 -1.85 2.25
C VAL A 112 0.87 -0.71 2.26
N LEU A 113 1.94 -0.81 3.07
CA LEU A 113 2.96 0.23 3.16
C LEU A 113 3.69 0.43 1.82
N MET A 114 4.00 -0.66 1.12
CA MET A 114 4.60 -0.63 -0.21
C MET A 114 3.69 0.07 -1.21
N GLN A 115 2.38 -0.25 -1.20
CA GLN A 115 1.40 0.43 -2.05
C GLN A 115 1.29 1.93 -1.72
N ILE A 116 1.32 2.31 -0.43
CA ILE A 116 1.34 3.72 0.01
C ILE A 116 2.56 4.45 -0.56
N LEU A 117 3.76 3.88 -0.42
CA LEU A 117 4.98 4.48 -0.95
C LEU A 117 4.92 4.61 -2.47
N LYS A 118 4.50 3.55 -3.16
CA LYS A 118 4.44 3.53 -4.63
C LYS A 118 3.42 4.52 -5.19
N THR A 119 2.26 4.67 -4.55
CA THR A 119 1.19 5.54 -5.09
C THR A 119 1.27 6.97 -4.59
N LEU A 120 1.51 7.18 -3.29
CA LEU A 120 1.45 8.52 -2.70
C LEU A 120 2.79 9.24 -2.71
N VAL A 121 3.91 8.51 -2.64
CA VAL A 121 5.25 9.11 -2.63
C VAL A 121 5.83 9.12 -4.04
N LEU A 122 6.01 7.94 -4.65
CA LEU A 122 6.53 7.86 -6.02
C LEU A 122 5.61 8.51 -7.04
N GLY A 123 4.28 8.42 -6.86
CA GLY A 123 3.31 9.09 -7.74
C GLY A 123 3.46 10.61 -7.84
N ARG A 124 4.17 11.26 -6.91
CA ARG A 124 4.51 12.69 -7.01
C ARG A 124 5.69 12.98 -7.93
N VAL A 125 6.54 12.00 -8.20
CA VAL A 125 7.67 12.12 -9.10
C VAL A 125 7.13 12.05 -10.53
N THR A 126 7.03 13.22 -11.15
CA THR A 126 6.53 13.41 -12.51
C THR A 126 7.61 14.03 -13.40
N PRO A 127 7.54 13.86 -14.74
CA PRO A 127 8.48 14.51 -15.65
C PRO A 127 8.53 16.03 -15.44
N ARG A 128 7.38 16.67 -15.19
CA ARG A 128 7.30 18.10 -14.86
C ARG A 128 8.08 18.47 -13.61
N SER A 129 7.94 17.69 -12.53
CA SER A 129 8.70 17.94 -11.29
C SER A 129 10.20 17.74 -11.49
N TYR A 130 10.59 16.83 -12.38
CA TYR A 130 11.99 16.58 -12.74
C TYR A 130 12.57 17.75 -13.54
N GLU A 131 11.86 18.24 -14.55
CA GLU A 131 12.25 19.44 -15.32
C GLU A 131 12.42 20.68 -14.41
N GLN A 132 11.55 20.82 -13.40
CA GLN A 132 11.57 21.93 -12.45
C GLN A 132 12.68 21.82 -11.39
N LEU A 133 13.31 20.65 -11.21
CA LEU A 133 14.20 20.39 -10.07
C LEU A 133 15.47 21.24 -10.06
N GLY A 134 15.77 21.99 -11.14
CA GLY A 134 16.87 22.98 -11.16
C GLY A 134 18.21 22.35 -10.80
N ILE A 135 18.90 21.79 -11.78
CA ILE A 135 20.19 21.12 -11.57
C ILE A 135 21.17 22.05 -10.81
N PRO A 136 21.86 21.57 -9.76
CA PRO A 136 22.87 22.35 -9.04
C PRO A 136 24.05 22.79 -9.92
N ASP A 137 24.37 22.02 -10.97
CA ASP A 137 25.50 22.25 -11.87
C ASP A 137 25.00 22.38 -13.32
N ARG A 138 24.91 23.61 -13.83
CA ARG A 138 24.37 23.93 -15.16
C ARG A 138 25.27 23.46 -16.32
N THR A 139 26.39 22.81 -16.03
CA THR A 139 27.39 22.43 -17.03
C THR A 139 27.00 21.18 -17.83
N GLN A 140 26.09 20.34 -17.31
CA GLN A 140 25.59 19.17 -18.02
C GLN A 140 24.06 19.10 -17.99
N PRO A 141 23.39 18.94 -19.15
CA PRO A 141 21.94 18.75 -19.20
C PRO A 141 21.55 17.45 -18.50
N MET A 142 20.34 17.41 -17.92
CA MET A 142 19.81 16.15 -17.38
C MET A 142 19.65 15.12 -18.50
N PRO A 143 19.90 13.82 -18.22
CA PRO A 143 19.66 12.78 -19.20
C PRO A 143 18.19 12.75 -19.58
N ASP A 144 17.92 12.54 -20.87
CA ASP A 144 16.56 12.40 -21.36
C ASP A 144 15.91 11.14 -20.79
N ILE A 145 14.66 11.27 -20.38
CA ILE A 145 13.88 10.18 -19.80
C ILE A 145 12.91 9.73 -20.87
N ASN A 146 13.14 8.54 -21.41
CA ASN A 146 12.25 7.95 -22.41
C ASN A 146 10.81 7.78 -21.84
N THR A 147 9.89 8.70 -22.01
CA THR A 147 8.57 8.60 -21.36
C THR A 147 7.66 7.50 -21.90
N ASP A 148 8.11 6.74 -22.91
CA ASP A 148 7.36 5.64 -23.50
C ASP A 148 7.02 4.57 -22.44
N PRO A 149 5.73 4.28 -22.19
CA PRO A 149 5.31 3.26 -21.24
C PRO A 149 5.77 1.84 -21.63
N VAL A 150 6.18 1.61 -22.88
CA VAL A 150 6.66 0.29 -23.36
C VAL A 150 8.18 0.14 -23.23
N SER A 151 8.90 1.23 -22.94
CA SER A 151 10.36 1.22 -22.83
C SER A 151 10.92 0.36 -21.69
N SER A 152 10.12 0.07 -20.66
CA SER A 152 10.48 -0.82 -19.57
C SER A 152 9.29 -1.64 -19.11
N ASN A 153 9.49 -2.95 -19.01
CA ASN A 153 8.51 -3.88 -18.43
C ASN A 153 8.67 -4.05 -16.90
N ILE A 154 9.70 -3.44 -16.30
CA ILE A 154 10.04 -3.60 -14.88
C ILE A 154 9.76 -2.32 -14.08
N TYR A 155 10.09 -1.15 -14.63
CA TYR A 155 10.03 0.12 -13.90
C TYR A 155 8.93 1.06 -14.40
N GLY A 156 8.21 1.67 -13.47
CA GLY A 156 7.27 2.76 -13.77
C GLY A 156 7.98 4.07 -14.13
N ILE A 157 7.23 5.03 -14.68
CA ILE A 157 7.75 6.36 -15.08
C ILE A 157 8.47 7.06 -13.90
N SER A 158 7.82 7.11 -12.74
CA SER A 158 8.36 7.73 -11.52
C SER A 158 9.66 7.07 -11.04
N GLU A 159 9.74 5.73 -11.10
CA GLU A 159 10.93 4.96 -10.71
C GLU A 159 12.09 5.25 -11.66
N ARG A 160 11.79 5.34 -12.96
CA ARG A 160 12.80 5.66 -13.99
C ARG A 160 13.33 7.08 -13.86
N ILE A 161 12.47 8.05 -13.51
CA ILE A 161 12.91 9.41 -13.19
C ILE A 161 13.90 9.38 -12.02
N LEU A 162 13.57 8.68 -10.93
CA LEU A 162 14.47 8.59 -9.78
C LEU A 162 15.79 7.89 -10.11
N LEU A 163 15.75 6.79 -10.87
CA LEU A 163 16.97 6.08 -11.28
C LEU A 163 17.86 6.95 -12.17
N THR A 164 17.27 7.69 -13.09
CA THR A 164 18.00 8.62 -13.97
C THR A 164 18.64 9.73 -13.16
N TRP A 165 17.88 10.32 -12.23
CA TRP A 165 18.39 11.35 -11.31
C TRP A 165 19.51 10.82 -10.42
N LEU A 166 19.38 9.61 -9.88
CA LEU A 166 20.38 8.98 -9.03
C LEU A 166 21.68 8.70 -9.80
N ASN A 167 21.56 8.18 -11.03
CA ASN A 167 22.70 7.93 -11.92
C ASN A 167 23.41 9.23 -12.31
N TYR A 168 22.65 10.30 -12.57
CA TYR A 168 23.20 11.62 -12.83
C TYR A 168 24.01 12.13 -11.63
N CYS A 169 23.42 12.11 -10.43
CA CYS A 169 24.12 12.48 -9.20
C CYS A 169 25.39 11.65 -9.01
N TYR A 170 25.30 10.33 -9.14
CA TYR A 170 26.45 9.44 -9.00
C TYR A 170 27.57 9.80 -10.00
N SER A 171 27.23 10.03 -11.27
CA SER A 171 28.22 10.33 -12.33
C SER A 171 28.93 11.66 -12.11
N ASN A 172 28.24 12.67 -11.58
CA ASN A 172 28.83 13.99 -11.35
C ASN A 172 29.63 14.07 -10.04
N TYR A 173 29.18 13.39 -9.00
CA TYR A 173 29.83 13.46 -7.69
C TYR A 173 30.91 12.40 -7.50
N ARG A 174 30.93 11.30 -8.27
CA ARG A 174 32.00 10.28 -8.16
C ARG A 174 33.39 10.87 -8.37
N GLU A 175 33.54 11.78 -9.33
CA GLU A 175 34.83 12.40 -9.64
C GLU A 175 35.26 13.34 -8.51
N ARG A 176 34.32 14.10 -7.94
CA ARG A 176 34.59 15.03 -6.83
C ARG A 176 34.90 14.32 -5.52
N VAL A 177 34.20 13.23 -5.21
CA VAL A 177 34.35 12.50 -3.93
C VAL A 177 35.58 11.59 -3.93
N TRP A 178 35.96 11.03 -5.07
CA TRP A 178 37.09 10.09 -5.16
C TRP A 178 38.40 10.71 -5.68
N ALA A 179 38.40 11.97 -6.10
CA ALA A 179 39.64 12.69 -6.48
C ALA A 179 40.72 12.72 -5.38
N HIS A 180 40.35 12.55 -4.11
CA HIS A 180 41.30 12.61 -2.98
C HIS A 180 41.95 11.26 -2.60
N ARG A 181 41.72 10.16 -3.35
CA ARG A 181 42.31 8.85 -3.02
C ARG A 181 43.58 8.48 -3.81
N GLU A 182 44.02 9.32 -4.74
CA GLU A 182 45.19 9.05 -5.61
C GLU A 182 46.41 9.93 -5.30
N GLN A 183 46.51 10.49 -4.08
CA GLN A 183 47.72 11.18 -3.59
C GLN A 183 48.41 10.40 -2.47
#